data_AF-A0AAV6YPM2-F1
#
_entry.id   AF-A0AAV6YPM2-F1
#
_cell.length_a   1.000
_cell.length_b   1.000
_cell.length_c   1.000
_cell.angle_alpha   90.00
_cell.angle_beta   90.00
_cell.angle_gamma   90.00
#
_symmetry.space_group_name_H-M   'P 1'
#
loop_
_entity.id
_entity.type
_entity.pdbx_description
1 polymer ?
#
loop_
_entity_poly.entity_id
_entity_poly.type
_entity_poly.pdbx_seq_one_letter_code
_entity_poly.pdbx_strand_id
1 'polypeptide(L)'
;MEPVAMEKVVLPKELQPVTMEEIIELKETEQQYHSNLLCMQINELLQEIKLKDKKRKTIDDFLQRISSCIEKIPPSSTLDVTDKSMFHGSVKIPILLFPDKGGKKFSYLPPSSIKVVGSYLLGTCIKPEINVDVAVTMPEEMMNAKDYLNQRYLRKRALYLAYITARLAKKKFIGSLRFTYMNGDHLKPVLLLRPRGNDEKMVTVRIHVCPPSGVFRYSRFSPSQNNVQRAWYQEEGAPK
;
A
#
# COMPACT_ATOMS: atom_id res chain seq x y z
N MET A 1 72.27 -32.59 -9.31
CA MET A 1 70.97 -33.22 -9.02
C MET A 1 69.91 -32.28 -9.53
N GLU A 2 69.43 -32.53 -10.74
CA GLU A 2 68.29 -31.80 -11.31
C GLU A 2 66.99 -32.41 -10.78
N PRO A 3 65.94 -31.61 -10.53
CA PRO A 3 64.66 -32.13 -10.05
C PRO A 3 63.93 -32.81 -11.21
N VAL A 4 63.54 -34.07 -11.00
CA VAL A 4 62.69 -34.83 -11.91
C VAL A 4 61.28 -34.21 -11.86
N ALA A 5 60.85 -33.62 -12.97
CA ALA A 5 59.50 -33.11 -13.12
C ALA A 5 58.51 -34.29 -13.10
N MET A 6 57.61 -34.32 -12.12
CA MET A 6 56.49 -35.26 -12.14
C MET A 6 55.56 -34.91 -13.30
N GLU A 7 55.52 -35.77 -14.30
CA GLU A 7 54.60 -35.67 -15.42
C GLU A 7 53.17 -35.82 -14.90
N LYS A 8 52.33 -34.80 -15.11
CA LYS A 8 50.92 -34.84 -14.71
C LYS A 8 50.24 -35.94 -15.51
N VAL A 9 49.87 -37.04 -14.85
CA VAL A 9 49.06 -38.10 -15.43
C VAL A 9 47.69 -37.52 -15.78
N VAL A 10 47.45 -37.24 -17.05
CA VAL A 10 46.15 -36.81 -17.56
C VAL A 10 45.28 -38.07 -17.65
N LEU A 11 44.34 -38.21 -16.73
CA LEU A 11 43.39 -39.33 -16.73
C LEU A 11 42.54 -39.30 -18.02
N PRO A 12 42.23 -40.48 -18.61
CA PRO A 12 41.30 -40.59 -19.73
C PRO A 12 39.98 -39.88 -19.42
N LYS A 13 39.33 -39.29 -20.43
CA LYS A 13 38.09 -38.49 -20.29
C LYS A 13 36.99 -39.22 -19.49
N GLU A 14 36.94 -40.55 -19.57
CA GLU A 14 35.98 -41.43 -18.90
C GLU A 14 36.22 -41.62 -17.39
N LEU A 15 37.41 -41.26 -16.89
CA LEU A 15 37.84 -41.39 -15.49
C LEU A 15 37.97 -40.03 -14.78
N GLN A 16 37.66 -38.93 -15.47
CA GLN A 16 37.65 -37.59 -14.88
C GLN A 16 36.36 -37.37 -14.09
N PRO A 17 36.41 -36.70 -12.94
CA PRO A 17 35.21 -36.35 -12.19
C PRO A 17 34.33 -35.42 -13.04
N VAL A 18 33.02 -35.69 -13.05
CA VAL A 18 32.05 -34.93 -13.85
C VAL A 18 32.18 -33.44 -13.55
N THR A 19 32.36 -32.66 -14.61
CA THR A 19 32.52 -31.21 -14.50
C THR A 19 31.19 -30.53 -14.19
N MET A 20 31.23 -29.34 -13.58
CA MET A 20 30.00 -28.57 -13.30
C MET A 20 29.21 -28.24 -14.57
N GLU A 21 29.91 -28.04 -15.69
CA GLU A 21 29.31 -27.79 -17.00
C GLU A 21 28.54 -29.00 -17.53
N GLU A 22 29.12 -30.21 -17.44
CA GLU A 22 28.44 -31.46 -17.83
C GLU A 22 27.21 -31.74 -16.93
N ILE A 23 27.28 -31.42 -15.64
CA ILE A 23 26.14 -31.55 -14.71
C ILE A 23 25.00 -30.59 -15.10
N ILE A 24 25.34 -29.36 -15.52
CA ILE A 24 24.35 -28.37 -15.97
C ILE A 24 23.72 -28.84 -17.28
N GLU A 25 24.51 -29.30 -18.24
CA GLU A 25 24.03 -29.76 -19.55
C GLU A 25 23.11 -30.99 -19.43
N LEU A 26 23.44 -31.94 -18.56
CA LEU A 26 22.57 -33.09 -18.24
C LEU A 26 21.24 -32.66 -17.60
N LYS A 27 21.28 -31.68 -16.70
CA LYS A 27 20.05 -31.13 -16.10
C LYS A 27 19.21 -30.34 -17.09
N GLU A 28 19.84 -29.54 -17.95
CA GLU A 28 19.15 -28.74 -18.97
C GLU A 28 18.49 -29.65 -20.02
N THR A 29 19.16 -30.73 -20.43
CA THR A 29 18.60 -31.72 -21.37
C THR A 29 17.46 -32.53 -20.73
N GLU A 30 17.56 -32.91 -19.45
CA GLU A 30 16.46 -33.54 -18.71
C GLU A 30 15.24 -32.59 -18.57
N GLN A 31 15.50 -31.31 -18.30
CA GLN A 31 14.44 -30.31 -18.06
C GLN A 31 13.91 -29.64 -19.33
N GLN A 32 14.55 -29.83 -20.49
CA GLN A 32 14.26 -29.10 -21.73
C GLN A 32 12.80 -29.20 -22.16
N TYR A 33 12.20 -30.40 -22.09
CA TYR A 33 10.81 -30.60 -22.51
C TYR A 33 9.81 -29.93 -21.55
N HIS A 34 9.97 -30.14 -20.24
CA HIS A 34 9.09 -29.57 -19.23
C HIS A 34 9.23 -28.05 -19.10
N SER A 35 10.45 -27.55 -19.23
CA SER A 35 10.75 -26.12 -19.20
C SER A 35 10.15 -25.40 -20.41
N ASN A 36 10.25 -25.98 -21.62
CA ASN A 36 9.72 -25.36 -22.83
C ASN A 36 8.18 -25.28 -22.84
N LEU A 37 7.48 -26.37 -22.48
CA LEU A 37 6.02 -26.35 -22.40
C LEU A 37 5.53 -25.34 -21.35
N LEU A 38 6.15 -25.34 -20.18
CA LEU A 38 5.83 -24.40 -19.10
C LEU A 38 6.09 -22.95 -19.53
N CYS A 39 7.20 -22.67 -20.20
CA CYS A 39 7.51 -21.34 -20.72
C CYS A 39 6.45 -20.87 -21.74
N MET A 40 6.01 -21.75 -22.64
CA MET A 40 4.94 -21.43 -23.60
C MET A 40 3.63 -21.08 -22.88
N GLN A 41 3.22 -21.91 -21.91
CA GLN A 41 2.01 -21.67 -21.10
C GLN A 41 2.08 -20.35 -20.33
N ILE A 42 3.23 -20.06 -19.70
CA ILE A 42 3.45 -18.79 -18.98
C ILE A 42 3.37 -17.61 -19.94
N ASN A 43 4.01 -17.69 -21.10
CA ASN A 43 4.02 -16.61 -22.08
C ASN A 43 2.62 -16.32 -22.63
N GLU A 44 1.86 -17.37 -22.95
CA GLU A 44 0.46 -17.25 -23.38
C GLU A 44 -0.40 -16.60 -22.29
N LEU A 45 -0.31 -17.10 -21.06
CA LEU A 45 -1.05 -16.55 -19.92
C LEU A 45 -0.69 -15.06 -19.70
N LEU A 46 0.59 -14.72 -19.74
CA LEU A 46 1.05 -13.33 -19.58
C LEU A 46 0.49 -12.42 -20.66
N GLN A 47 0.42 -12.87 -21.92
CA GLN A 47 -0.18 -12.07 -23.01
C GLN A 47 -1.67 -11.80 -22.77
N GLU A 48 -2.41 -12.78 -22.22
CA GLU A 48 -3.82 -12.64 -21.90
C GLU A 48 -4.05 -11.65 -20.73
N ILE A 49 -3.32 -11.85 -19.62
CA ILE A 49 -3.57 -11.11 -18.37
C ILE A 49 -2.91 -9.74 -18.33
N LYS A 50 -1.86 -9.49 -19.12
CA LYS A 50 -1.11 -8.21 -19.10
C LYS A 50 -2.00 -7.03 -19.47
N LEU A 51 -1.84 -5.95 -18.72
CA LEU A 51 -2.55 -4.70 -18.98
C LEU A 51 -2.08 -4.07 -20.30
N LYS A 52 -3.01 -3.72 -21.18
CA LYS A 52 -2.72 -3.04 -22.44
C LYS A 52 -2.33 -1.57 -22.19
N ASP A 53 -1.35 -1.05 -22.93
CA ASP A 53 -0.83 0.32 -22.73
C ASP A 53 -1.90 1.40 -22.87
N LYS A 54 -2.88 1.21 -23.77
CA LYS A 54 -4.02 2.13 -23.92
C LYS A 54 -4.79 2.30 -22.60
N LYS A 55 -5.09 1.20 -21.90
CA LYS A 55 -5.77 1.23 -20.60
C LYS A 55 -4.88 1.85 -19.51
N ARG A 56 -3.58 1.57 -19.56
CA ARG A 56 -2.61 2.13 -18.63
C ARG A 56 -2.64 3.66 -18.67
N LYS A 57 -2.57 4.26 -19.87
CA LYS A 57 -2.67 5.71 -20.06
C LYS A 57 -3.96 6.30 -19.47
N THR A 58 -5.10 5.67 -19.71
CA THR A 58 -6.39 6.14 -19.14
C THR A 58 -6.40 6.08 -17.61
N ILE A 59 -5.77 5.05 -17.02
CA ILE A 59 -5.60 4.95 -15.57
C ILE A 59 -4.66 6.05 -15.07
N ASP A 60 -3.53 6.29 -15.74
CA ASP A 60 -2.58 7.35 -15.38
C ASP A 60 -3.24 8.73 -15.40
N ASP A 61 -4.03 9.05 -16.43
CA ASP A 61 -4.79 10.30 -16.52
C ASP A 61 -5.78 10.44 -15.36
N PHE A 62 -6.44 9.35 -14.98
CA PHE A 62 -7.37 9.32 -13.85
C PHE A 62 -6.64 9.53 -12.51
N LEU A 63 -5.50 8.87 -12.31
CA LEU A 63 -4.66 9.01 -11.11
C LEU A 63 -4.12 10.44 -10.96
N GLN A 64 -3.71 11.07 -12.07
CA GLN A 64 -3.29 12.48 -12.08
C GLN A 64 -4.43 13.40 -11.65
N ARG A 65 -5.64 13.22 -12.21
CA ARG A 65 -6.82 14.02 -11.84
C ARG A 65 -7.17 13.88 -10.36
N ILE A 66 -7.08 12.67 -9.79
CA ILE A 66 -7.31 12.42 -8.37
C ILE A 66 -6.25 13.14 -7.53
N SER A 67 -4.97 12.96 -7.87
CA SER A 67 -3.86 13.53 -7.12
C SER A 67 -3.95 15.06 -7.09
N SER A 68 -4.18 15.70 -8.26
CA SER A 68 -4.40 17.14 -8.33
C SER A 68 -5.64 17.61 -7.56
N CYS A 69 -6.68 16.78 -7.44
CA CYS A 69 -7.85 17.12 -6.64
C CYS A 69 -7.54 17.09 -5.14
N ILE A 70 -6.75 16.11 -4.68
CA ILE A 70 -6.38 15.96 -3.27
C ILE A 70 -5.41 17.08 -2.84
N GLU A 71 -4.45 17.43 -3.68
CA GLU A 71 -3.50 18.54 -3.44
C GLU A 71 -4.22 19.89 -3.28
N LYS A 72 -5.27 20.14 -4.07
CA LYS A 72 -6.04 21.39 -4.05
C LYS A 72 -7.07 21.46 -2.92
N ILE A 73 -7.14 20.48 -2.03
CA ILE A 73 -8.08 20.52 -0.91
C ILE A 73 -7.60 21.58 0.09
N PRO A 74 -8.42 22.59 0.44
CA PRO A 74 -8.02 23.62 1.38
C PRO A 74 -7.89 23.07 2.81
N PRO A 75 -6.99 23.66 3.63
CA PRO A 75 -6.89 23.32 5.04
C PRO A 75 -8.23 23.54 5.75
N SER A 76 -8.55 22.70 6.74
CA SER A 76 -9.76 22.88 7.54
C SER A 76 -9.51 23.75 8.76
N SER A 77 -10.57 24.39 9.27
CA SER A 77 -10.53 24.95 10.61
C SER A 77 -10.29 23.85 11.65
N THR A 78 -9.70 24.26 12.76
CA THR A 78 -9.42 23.41 13.92
C THR A 78 -10.73 23.06 14.62
N LEU A 79 -11.10 21.78 14.62
CA LEU A 79 -12.35 21.29 15.23
C LEU A 79 -12.05 20.16 16.22
N ASP A 80 -12.92 19.98 17.21
CA ASP A 80 -12.78 18.86 18.12
C ASP A 80 -13.06 17.53 17.38
N VAL A 81 -12.30 16.49 17.70
CA VAL A 81 -12.43 15.14 17.10
C VAL A 81 -13.85 14.56 17.24
N THR A 82 -14.62 15.04 18.21
CA THR A 82 -16.03 14.68 18.44
C THR A 82 -17.02 15.39 17.52
N ASP A 83 -16.64 16.53 16.93
CA ASP A 83 -17.51 17.33 16.07
C ASP A 83 -17.58 16.76 14.65
N LYS A 84 -18.65 16.01 14.38
CA LYS A 84 -18.98 15.46 13.05
C LYS A 84 -19.46 16.52 12.05
N SER A 85 -19.49 17.80 12.45
CA SER A 85 -19.99 18.93 11.65
C SER A 85 -19.22 19.09 10.32
N MET A 86 -17.94 18.73 10.29
CA MET A 86 -17.08 18.81 9.09
C MET A 86 -17.53 17.89 7.94
N PHE A 87 -18.29 16.82 8.23
CA PHE A 87 -18.67 15.81 7.23
C PHE A 87 -20.05 16.06 6.62
N HIS A 88 -20.81 17.06 7.10
CA HIS A 88 -22.18 17.40 6.66
C HIS A 88 -23.07 16.16 6.41
N GLY A 89 -22.92 15.11 7.23
CA GLY A 89 -23.66 13.85 7.09
C GLY A 89 -23.32 12.96 5.88
N SER A 90 -22.44 13.40 4.98
CA SER A 90 -22.14 12.69 3.73
C SER A 90 -21.18 11.49 3.88
N VAL A 91 -20.36 11.47 4.93
CA VAL A 91 -19.32 10.45 5.12
C VAL A 91 -19.29 10.00 6.57
N LYS A 92 -19.40 8.68 6.80
CA LYS A 92 -19.20 8.06 8.11
C LYS A 92 -17.71 7.80 8.32
N ILE A 93 -17.19 8.18 9.50
CA ILE A 93 -15.79 7.94 9.87
C ILE A 93 -15.60 6.42 10.03
N PRO A 94 -14.61 5.80 9.37
CA PRO A 94 -14.50 4.34 9.27
C PRO A 94 -13.83 3.70 10.48
N ILE A 95 -13.97 4.27 11.68
CA ILE A 95 -13.48 3.71 12.95
C ILE A 95 -14.39 4.16 14.11
N LEU A 96 -14.36 3.41 15.21
CA LEU A 96 -14.94 3.84 16.47
C LEU A 96 -14.09 4.98 17.07
N LEU A 97 -14.68 6.16 17.15
CA LEU A 97 -14.12 7.27 17.91
C LEU A 97 -14.54 7.07 19.37
N PHE A 98 -13.74 6.37 20.16
CA PHE A 98 -13.99 6.36 21.60
C PHE A 98 -13.77 7.76 22.15
N PRO A 99 -14.66 8.24 23.05
CA PRO A 99 -14.54 9.55 23.65
C PRO A 99 -13.22 9.62 24.43
N ASP A 100 -12.25 10.35 23.88
CA ASP A 100 -11.07 10.74 24.64
C ASP A 100 -11.50 11.93 25.50
N LYS A 101 -11.23 11.88 26.81
CA LYS A 101 -11.59 12.91 27.80
C LYS A 101 -10.86 14.25 27.62
N GLY A 102 -10.38 14.53 26.42
CA GLY A 102 -9.74 15.79 26.08
C GLY A 102 -10.05 16.07 24.63
N GLY A 103 -10.70 17.22 24.39
CA GLY A 103 -10.91 17.84 23.08
C GLY A 103 -9.59 18.01 22.35
N LYS A 104 -9.11 16.92 21.76
CA LYS A 104 -7.97 16.94 20.87
C LYS A 104 -8.49 17.50 19.58
N LYS A 105 -7.96 18.67 19.28
CA LYS A 105 -8.24 19.41 18.08
C LYS A 105 -7.65 18.68 16.87
N PHE A 106 -8.47 18.44 15.86
CA PHE A 106 -8.06 17.96 14.55
C PHE A 106 -8.23 19.10 13.54
N SER A 107 -7.18 19.34 12.76
CA SER A 107 -7.24 20.17 11.56
C SER A 107 -6.73 19.33 10.39
N TYR A 108 -7.28 19.55 9.22
CA TYR A 108 -6.77 18.99 7.98
C TYR A 108 -5.76 19.96 7.37
N LEU A 109 -4.60 19.43 6.99
CA LEU A 109 -3.63 20.11 6.13
C LEU A 109 -3.48 19.33 4.81
N PRO A 110 -3.20 20.02 3.68
CA PRO A 110 -2.89 19.37 2.41
C PRO A 110 -1.75 18.34 2.57
N PRO A 111 -1.78 17.20 1.87
CA PRO A 111 -0.78 16.15 2.04
C PRO A 111 0.62 16.62 1.63
N SER A 112 1.65 16.09 2.29
CA SER A 112 3.05 16.39 1.98
C SER A 112 3.51 15.70 0.69
N SER A 113 2.96 14.53 0.39
CA SER A 113 3.28 13.76 -0.81
C SER A 113 2.13 12.84 -1.18
N ILE A 114 1.89 12.68 -2.48
CA ILE A 114 0.99 11.67 -3.05
C ILE A 114 1.80 10.81 -4.01
N LYS A 115 1.82 9.49 -3.80
CA LYS A 115 2.60 8.55 -4.62
C LYS A 115 1.77 7.33 -4.96
N VAL A 116 1.85 6.89 -6.22
CA VAL A 116 1.35 5.57 -6.63
C VAL A 116 2.32 4.52 -6.08
N VAL A 117 1.79 3.46 -5.48
CA VAL A 117 2.55 2.35 -4.88
C VAL A 117 1.97 1.00 -5.31
N GLY A 118 2.61 -0.09 -4.90
CA GLY A 118 2.13 -1.45 -5.16
C GLY A 118 2.42 -1.95 -6.58
N SER A 119 1.68 -2.98 -6.99
CA SER A 119 1.92 -3.72 -8.23
C SER A 119 1.79 -2.87 -9.50
N TYR A 120 0.95 -1.82 -9.47
CA TYR A 120 0.81 -0.91 -10.59
C TYR A 120 2.10 -0.13 -10.88
N LEU A 121 2.76 0.40 -9.84
CA LEU A 121 4.05 1.08 -9.99
C LEU A 121 5.13 0.13 -10.51
N LEU A 122 5.13 -1.12 -10.03
CA LEU A 122 6.09 -2.15 -10.42
C LEU A 122 5.82 -2.73 -11.82
N GLY A 123 4.71 -2.35 -12.48
CA GLY A 123 4.33 -2.89 -13.78
C GLY A 123 3.85 -4.35 -13.74
N THR A 124 3.52 -4.87 -12.55
CA THR A 124 3.08 -6.26 -12.32
C THR A 124 1.56 -6.38 -12.14
N CYS A 125 0.81 -5.35 -12.51
CA CYS A 125 -0.65 -5.34 -12.43
C CYS A 125 -1.28 -6.18 -13.56
N ILE A 126 -2.24 -7.04 -13.21
CA ILE A 126 -2.89 -8.00 -14.12
C ILE A 126 -4.41 -7.84 -14.14
N LYS A 127 -5.05 -8.36 -15.19
CA LYS A 127 -6.51 -8.48 -15.33
C LYS A 127 -7.05 -9.71 -14.60
N PRO A 128 -8.37 -9.82 -14.33
CA PRO A 128 -9.45 -8.86 -14.62
C PRO A 128 -9.58 -7.73 -13.60
N GLU A 129 -9.11 -7.92 -12.37
CA GLU A 129 -9.25 -6.95 -11.28
C GLU A 129 -8.04 -6.02 -11.17
N ILE A 130 -8.15 -4.86 -11.83
CA ILE A 130 -7.09 -3.86 -11.80
C ILE A 130 -7.27 -3.01 -10.53
N ASN A 131 -6.34 -3.19 -9.60
CA ASN A 131 -6.25 -2.41 -8.36
C ASN A 131 -5.00 -1.54 -8.39
N VAL A 132 -5.15 -0.27 -8.01
CA VAL A 132 -4.02 0.68 -7.91
C VAL A 132 -3.99 1.28 -6.52
N ASP A 133 -2.87 1.13 -5.83
CA ASP A 133 -2.66 1.71 -4.51
C ASP A 133 -2.03 3.09 -4.62
N VAL A 134 -2.57 4.07 -3.90
CA VAL A 134 -2.07 5.45 -3.81
C VAL A 134 -1.80 5.76 -2.35
N ALA A 135 -0.54 6.03 -2.02
CA ALA A 135 -0.10 6.48 -0.71
C ALA A 135 -0.18 8.01 -0.63
N VAL A 136 -1.00 8.50 0.30
CA VAL A 136 -1.15 9.90 0.67
C VAL A 136 -0.44 10.11 2.01
N THR A 137 0.64 10.87 1.99
CA THR A 137 1.46 11.14 3.17
C THR A 137 0.91 12.35 3.90
N MET A 138 0.55 12.17 5.18
CA MET A 138 0.14 13.27 6.04
C MET A 138 1.32 14.22 6.29
N PRO A 139 1.09 15.53 6.49
CA PRO A 139 2.15 16.46 6.90
C PRO A 139 2.64 16.17 8.32
N GLU A 140 3.90 16.49 8.59
CA GLU A 140 4.54 16.27 9.89
C GLU A 140 3.96 17.18 10.98
N GLU A 141 3.53 18.38 10.60
CA GLU A 141 2.92 19.38 11.48
C GLU A 141 1.62 18.88 12.14
N MET A 142 0.99 17.87 11.55
CA MET A 142 -0.22 17.26 12.11
C MET A 142 0.08 16.16 13.13
N MET A 143 1.33 15.76 13.27
CA MET A 143 1.77 14.64 14.12
C MET A 143 2.41 15.15 15.40
N ASN A 144 2.05 14.52 16.51
CA ASN A 144 2.72 14.71 17.79
C ASN A 144 3.57 13.49 18.13
N ALA A 145 4.68 13.70 18.84
CA ALA A 145 5.57 12.62 19.28
C ALA A 145 4.91 11.53 20.13
N LYS A 146 3.75 11.81 20.75
CA LYS A 146 2.96 10.86 21.57
C LYS A 146 1.76 10.25 20.83
N ASP A 147 1.61 10.48 19.53
CA ASP A 147 0.47 9.95 18.77
C ASP A 147 0.55 8.44 18.51
N TYR A 148 1.70 7.82 18.78
CA TYR A 148 1.84 6.35 18.78
C TYR A 148 1.04 5.67 19.90
N LEU A 149 0.71 6.39 20.98
CA LEU A 149 -0.03 5.85 22.12
C LEU A 149 -1.54 5.83 21.87
N ASN A 150 -2.22 4.84 22.44
CA ASN A 150 -3.68 4.80 22.59
C ASN A 150 -4.42 5.07 21.26
N GLN A 151 -3.93 4.49 20.17
CA GLN A 151 -4.50 4.58 18.82
C GLN A 151 -4.72 6.03 18.30
N ARG A 152 -4.03 7.04 18.87
CA ARG A 152 -4.24 8.46 18.52
C ARG A 152 -3.93 8.71 17.04
N TYR A 153 -2.80 8.22 16.55
CA TYR A 153 -2.43 8.31 15.14
C TYR A 153 -3.47 7.63 14.23
N LEU A 154 -3.94 6.44 14.60
CA LEU A 154 -4.92 5.69 13.81
C LEU A 154 -6.24 6.47 13.68
N ARG A 155 -6.64 7.18 14.74
CA ARG A 155 -7.79 8.10 14.71
C ARG A 155 -7.57 9.30 13.81
N LYS A 156 -6.43 9.97 13.95
CA LYS A 156 -6.05 11.09 13.04
C LYS A 156 -6.04 10.65 11.59
N ARG A 157 -5.48 9.46 11.30
CA ARG A 157 -5.44 8.85 9.96
C ARG A 157 -6.85 8.62 9.41
N ALA A 158 -7.76 8.06 10.20
CA ALA A 158 -9.12 7.82 9.75
C ALA A 158 -9.92 9.11 9.53
N LEU A 159 -9.74 10.13 10.37
CA LEU A 159 -10.32 11.47 10.19
C LEU A 159 -9.79 12.14 8.91
N TYR A 160 -8.48 12.04 8.68
CA TYR A 160 -7.84 12.55 7.48
C TYR A 160 -8.42 11.91 6.22
N LEU A 161 -8.52 10.57 6.22
CA LEU A 161 -9.13 9.83 5.14
C LEU A 161 -10.59 10.24 4.93
N ALA A 162 -11.38 10.36 6.01
CA ALA A 162 -12.78 10.78 5.92
C ALA A 162 -12.93 12.19 5.33
N TYR A 163 -12.03 13.12 5.65
CA TYR A 163 -12.08 14.48 5.10
C TYR A 163 -11.78 14.49 3.60
N ILE A 164 -10.77 13.73 3.17
CA ILE A 164 -10.49 13.51 1.75
C ILE A 164 -11.73 12.92 1.06
N THR A 165 -12.33 11.88 1.63
CA THR A 165 -13.54 11.26 1.08
C THR A 165 -14.68 12.26 0.91
N ALA A 166 -14.94 13.12 1.90
CA ALA A 166 -16.02 14.11 1.84
C ALA A 166 -15.82 15.15 0.74
N ARG A 167 -14.55 15.52 0.44
CA ARG A 167 -14.20 16.44 -0.64
C ARG A 167 -14.23 15.77 -2.02
N LEU A 168 -13.78 14.52 -2.09
CA LEU A 168 -13.82 13.71 -3.30
C LEU A 168 -15.26 13.34 -3.70
N ALA A 169 -16.15 13.09 -2.73
CA ALA A 169 -17.56 12.81 -2.97
C ALA A 169 -18.31 13.92 -3.74
N LYS A 170 -17.82 15.17 -3.67
CA LYS A 170 -18.40 16.31 -4.40
C LYS A 170 -18.00 16.38 -5.87
N LYS A 171 -17.05 15.54 -6.32
CA LYS A 171 -16.50 15.60 -7.68
C LYS A 171 -17.29 14.70 -8.64
N LYS A 172 -17.70 15.26 -9.78
CA LYS A 172 -18.58 14.58 -10.75
C LYS A 172 -17.94 13.38 -11.46
N PHE A 173 -16.61 13.33 -11.56
CA PHE A 173 -15.87 12.26 -12.26
C PHE A 173 -15.69 10.98 -11.42
N ILE A 174 -16.02 11.05 -10.12
CA ILE A 174 -15.95 9.89 -9.22
C ILE A 174 -17.31 9.21 -9.23
N GLY A 175 -17.31 7.89 -9.43
CA GLY A 175 -18.52 7.07 -9.50
C GLY A 175 -18.88 6.49 -8.15
N SER A 176 -17.99 5.63 -7.62
CA SER A 176 -18.19 4.95 -6.34
C SER A 176 -17.08 5.32 -5.36
N LEU A 177 -17.47 5.67 -4.13
CA LEU A 177 -16.59 5.82 -2.97
C LEU A 177 -17.06 4.86 -1.88
N ARG A 178 -16.17 3.97 -1.42
CA ARG A 178 -16.47 3.04 -0.33
C ARG A 178 -15.27 2.88 0.59
N PHE A 179 -15.52 2.78 1.89
CA PHE A 179 -14.46 2.37 2.82
C PHE A 179 -14.32 0.86 2.82
N THR A 180 -13.09 0.38 2.94
CA THR A 180 -12.74 -1.00 3.23
C THR A 180 -11.64 -1.03 4.27
N TYR A 181 -11.28 -2.22 4.72
CA TYR A 181 -10.25 -2.44 5.72
C TYR A 181 -9.13 -3.27 5.11
N MET A 182 -7.91 -2.76 5.17
CA MET A 182 -6.77 -3.48 4.61
C MET A 182 -6.56 -4.79 5.38
N ASN A 183 -6.58 -5.92 4.69
CA ASN A 183 -6.43 -7.25 5.29
C ASN A 183 -7.42 -7.54 6.43
N GLY A 184 -8.62 -6.92 6.40
CA GLY A 184 -9.62 -7.07 7.48
C GLY A 184 -9.29 -6.30 8.77
N ASP A 185 -8.23 -5.50 8.80
CA ASP A 185 -7.85 -4.71 9.98
C ASP A 185 -8.71 -3.44 10.10
N HIS A 186 -9.63 -3.43 11.07
CA HIS A 186 -10.54 -2.32 11.32
C HIS A 186 -9.82 -1.01 11.68
N LEU A 187 -8.55 -1.07 12.12
CA LEU A 187 -7.74 0.11 12.46
C LEU A 187 -7.05 0.71 11.23
N LYS A 188 -7.08 0.03 10.08
CA LYS A 188 -6.46 0.46 8.83
C LYS A 188 -7.53 0.62 7.75
N PRO A 189 -8.42 1.62 7.88
CA PRO A 189 -9.36 1.93 6.83
C PRO A 189 -8.60 2.43 5.58
N VAL A 190 -9.16 2.05 4.43
CA VAL A 190 -8.70 2.39 3.08
C VAL A 190 -9.92 2.87 2.30
N LEU A 191 -9.75 3.91 1.49
CA LEU A 191 -10.81 4.39 0.61
C LEU A 191 -10.69 3.72 -0.75
N LEU A 192 -11.73 3.02 -1.17
CA LEU A 192 -11.91 2.50 -2.51
C LEU A 192 -12.63 3.54 -3.36
N LEU A 193 -12.04 3.84 -4.51
CA LEU A 193 -12.52 4.82 -5.46
C LEU A 193 -12.61 4.19 -6.85
N ARG A 194 -13.74 4.42 -7.52
CA ARG A 194 -13.94 4.04 -8.92
C ARG A 194 -14.32 5.25 -9.76
N PRO A 195 -13.86 5.32 -11.02
CA PRO A 195 -14.31 6.36 -11.95
C PRO A 195 -15.82 6.23 -12.20
N ARG A 196 -16.44 7.32 -12.65
CA ARG A 196 -17.87 7.34 -13.01
C ARG A 196 -18.08 6.95 -14.47
N GLY A 197 -19.21 6.30 -14.75
CA GLY A 197 -19.67 6.04 -16.12
C GLY A 197 -19.14 4.73 -16.68
N ASN A 198 -18.87 4.69 -17.99
CA ASN A 198 -18.48 3.47 -18.70
C ASN A 198 -17.17 2.86 -18.18
N ASP A 199 -16.32 3.66 -17.54
CA ASP A 199 -15.05 3.21 -16.99
C ASP A 199 -15.16 2.68 -15.54
N GLU A 200 -16.36 2.59 -14.94
CA GLU A 200 -16.51 2.19 -13.53
C GLU A 200 -15.82 0.86 -13.17
N LYS A 201 -15.83 -0.09 -14.10
CA LYS A 201 -15.17 -1.41 -13.95
C LYS A 201 -13.71 -1.41 -14.41
N MET A 202 -13.18 -0.28 -14.88
CA MET A 202 -11.82 -0.18 -15.42
C MET A 202 -10.76 -0.38 -14.33
N VAL A 203 -10.90 0.31 -13.20
CA VAL A 203 -9.88 0.33 -12.13
C VAL A 203 -10.54 0.62 -10.79
N THR A 204 -10.04 -0.04 -9.74
CA THR A 204 -10.31 0.33 -8.36
C THR A 204 -9.07 0.97 -7.76
N VAL A 205 -9.14 2.27 -7.48
CA VAL A 205 -8.06 3.01 -6.82
C VAL A 205 -8.25 2.91 -5.31
N ARG A 206 -7.18 2.58 -4.59
CA ARG A 206 -7.16 2.40 -3.13
C ARG A 206 -6.29 3.49 -2.52
N ILE A 207 -6.90 4.38 -1.76
CA ILE A 207 -6.18 5.49 -1.11
C ILE A 207 -5.80 5.07 0.31
N HIS A 208 -4.48 5.04 0.54
CA HIS A 208 -3.85 4.73 1.81
C HIS A 208 -3.29 6.02 2.41
N VAL A 209 -3.65 6.31 3.65
CA VAL A 209 -3.08 7.44 4.39
C VAL A 209 -1.93 6.95 5.26
N CYS A 210 -0.76 7.55 5.08
CA CYS A 210 0.50 7.16 5.72
C CYS A 210 1.08 8.33 6.53
N PRO A 211 1.85 8.06 7.61
CA PRO A 211 2.61 9.10 8.28
C PRO A 211 3.85 9.47 7.46
N PRO A 212 4.45 10.65 7.69
CA PRO A 212 5.79 10.92 7.16
C PRO A 212 6.81 9.94 7.73
N SER A 213 7.91 9.75 6.99
CA SER A 213 9.05 8.95 7.48
C SER A 213 9.71 9.64 8.67
N GLY A 214 10.18 8.88 9.66
CA GLY A 214 10.97 9.41 10.78
C GLY A 214 10.19 10.06 11.93
N VAL A 215 8.87 10.29 11.80
CA VAL A 215 8.05 10.94 12.86
C VAL A 215 8.07 10.17 14.19
N PHE A 216 8.05 8.84 14.10
CA PHE A 216 8.01 7.98 15.26
C PHE A 216 9.27 7.11 15.33
N ARG A 217 9.81 6.95 16.55
CA ARG A 217 10.97 6.07 16.77
C ARG A 217 10.56 4.61 16.58
N TYR A 218 11.20 3.90 15.66
CA TYR A 218 10.90 2.48 15.38
C TYR A 218 11.02 1.58 16.62
N SER A 219 11.91 1.88 17.55
CA SER A 219 12.06 1.14 18.81
C SER A 219 10.79 1.09 19.67
N ARG A 220 9.86 2.04 19.48
CA ARG A 220 8.55 2.05 20.16
C ARG A 220 7.55 1.06 19.58
N PHE A 221 7.75 0.59 18.35
CA PHE A 221 6.86 -0.38 17.68
C PHE A 221 7.43 -1.80 17.66
N SER A 222 8.42 -2.08 18.50
CA SER A 222 8.83 -3.46 18.76
C SER A 222 7.63 -4.27 19.24
N PRO A 223 7.47 -5.54 18.80
CA PRO A 223 6.41 -6.42 19.30
C PRO A 223 6.39 -6.58 20.84
N SER A 224 7.52 -6.34 21.51
CA SER A 224 7.65 -6.39 22.98
C SER A 224 7.20 -5.11 23.71
N GLN A 225 6.88 -4.03 22.99
CA GLN A 225 6.51 -2.75 23.59
C GLN A 225 4.99 -2.57 23.62
N ASN A 226 4.47 -2.10 24.75
CA ASN A 226 3.06 -1.77 24.88
C ASN A 226 2.79 -0.29 24.52
N ASN A 227 1.94 -0.07 23.51
CA ASN A 227 1.50 1.26 23.08
C ASN A 227 0.04 1.57 23.43
N VAL A 228 -0.63 0.67 24.15
CA VAL A 228 -2.02 0.82 24.60
C VAL A 228 -2.05 0.76 26.13
N GLN A 229 -2.31 1.91 26.75
CA GLN A 229 -2.40 1.99 28.21
C GLN A 229 -3.65 1.29 28.70
N ARG A 230 -3.50 0.46 29.74
CA ARG A 230 -4.61 -0.33 30.32
C ARG A 230 -5.79 0.54 30.74
N ALA A 231 -5.54 1.64 31.47
CA ALA A 231 -6.59 2.55 31.92
C ALA A 231 -7.41 3.15 30.75
N TRP A 232 -6.75 3.40 29.61
CA TRP A 232 -7.43 3.87 28.41
C TRP A 232 -8.24 2.77 27.73
N TYR A 233 -7.70 1.55 27.68
CA TYR A 233 -8.37 0.40 27.07
C TYR A 233 -9.58 -0.09 27.86
N GLN A 234 -9.49 -0.06 29.19
CA GLN A 234 -10.56 -0.46 30.11
C GLN A 234 -11.53 0.68 30.42
N GLU A 235 -11.35 1.85 29.81
CA GLU A 235 -12.18 3.04 30.01
C GLU A 235 -12.32 3.45 31.49
N GLU A 236 -11.28 3.19 32.31
CA GLU A 236 -11.31 3.47 33.74
C GLU A 236 -11.50 4.99 33.97
N GLY A 237 -12.72 5.32 34.40
CA GLY A 237 -13.19 6.67 34.69
C GLY A 237 -14.02 7.35 33.59
N ALA A 238 -14.34 6.73 32.45
CA ALA A 238 -15.31 7.30 31.52
C ALA A 238 -16.67 7.53 32.25
N PRO A 239 -17.32 8.69 32.10
CA PRO A 239 -18.68 8.84 32.63
C PRO A 239 -19.57 7.78 31.97
N LYS A 240 -20.31 7.04 32.81
CA LYS A 240 -21.33 6.07 32.37
C LYS A 240 -22.39 6.76 31.51
#